data_AF-A0A6I1ZHU4-F1
#
_entry.id   AF-A0A6I1ZHU4-F1
#
_cell.length_a   1.000
_cell.length_b   1.000
_cell.length_c   1.000
_cell.angle_alpha   90.00
_cell.angle_beta   90.00
_cell.angle_gamma   90.00
#
_symmetry.space_group_name_H-M   'P 1'
#
loop_
_entity.id
_entity.type
_entity.pdbx_description
1 polymer ?
#
loop_
_entity_poly.entity_id
_entity_poly.type
_entity_poly.pdbx_seq_one_letter_code
_entity_poly.pdbx_strand_id
1 'polypeptide(L)' 'MVSRIRGWDKDSLRVLIMPDHPTPIKVQTHTREPVPFMLWGSGFMANGAKRFTEAEAKSTGVFIEQGYNIIAKLIR' A
#
# COMPACT_ATOMS: atom_id res chain seq x y z
N MET A 1 -6.98 14.08 -9.93
CA MET A 1 -5.87 13.12 -9.69
C MET A 1 -5.33 13.35 -8.28
N VAL A 2 -5.57 12.42 -7.35
CA VAL A 2 -5.14 12.31 -5.92
C VAL A 2 -5.19 13.55 -5.00
N SER A 3 -4.85 14.76 -5.45
CA SER A 3 -4.87 16.00 -4.67
C SER A 3 -6.24 16.31 -4.05
N ARG A 4 -7.35 15.90 -4.69
CA ARG A 4 -8.71 16.05 -4.15
C ARG A 4 -8.93 15.28 -2.84
N ILE A 5 -8.20 14.18 -2.64
CA ILE A 5 -8.24 13.38 -1.39
C ILE A 5 -7.78 14.23 -0.20
N ARG A 6 -6.91 15.23 -0.41
CA ARG A 6 -6.43 16.11 0.65
C ARG A 6 -7.51 17.04 1.22
N GLY A 7 -8.60 17.25 0.49
CA GLY A 7 -9.73 18.09 0.93
C GLY A 7 -10.79 17.30 1.70
N TRP A 8 -10.63 15.99 1.85
CA TRP A 8 -11.55 15.16 2.63
C TRP A 8 -11.18 15.25 4.11
N ASP A 9 -12.18 15.04 4.97
CA ASP A 9 -11.95 14.92 6.39
C ASP A 9 -11.04 13.72 6.68
N LYS A 10 -9.92 14.00 7.35
CA LYS A 10 -8.84 13.03 7.59
C LYS A 10 -9.23 12.00 8.63
N ASP A 11 -10.13 12.36 9.54
CA ASP A 11 -10.51 11.49 10.65
C ASP A 11 -11.60 10.49 10.25
N SER A 12 -12.30 10.74 9.14
CA SER A 12 -13.31 9.85 8.54
C SER A 12 -12.82 9.11 7.28
N LEU A 13 -11.58 9.33 6.85
CA LEU A 13 -11.02 8.71 5.66
C LEU A 13 -10.00 7.62 5.99
N ARG A 14 -10.16 6.45 5.38
CA ARG A 14 -9.15 5.40 5.30
C ARG A 14 -8.76 5.14 3.86
N VAL A 15 -7.49 4.89 3.63
CA VAL A 15 -6.90 4.74 2.30
C VAL A 15 -6.05 3.49 2.24
N LEU A 16 -6.26 2.68 1.21
CA LEU A 16 -5.35 1.65 0.75
C LEU A 16 -4.74 2.10 -0.58
N ILE A 17 -3.41 2.12 -0.67
CA ILE A 17 -2.66 2.40 -1.90
C ILE A 17 -1.77 1.20 -2.21
N MET A 18 -1.93 0.62 -3.39
CA MET A 18 -1.06 -0.43 -3.94
C MET A 18 -1.30 -0.57 -5.45
N PRO A 19 -0.31 -1.02 -6.23
CA PRO A 19 -0.58 -1.61 -7.54
C PRO A 19 -1.15 -3.02 -7.37
N ASP A 20 -1.70 -3.58 -8.44
CA ASP A 20 -2.19 -4.96 -8.51
C ASP A 20 -1.06 -5.98 -8.72
N HIS A 21 -0.09 -5.66 -9.57
CA HIS A 21 1.10 -6.47 -9.79
C HIS A 21 2.28 -5.64 -10.33
N PRO A 22 3.54 -6.11 -10.20
CA PRO A 22 4.69 -5.44 -10.80
C PRO A 22 4.79 -5.72 -12.30
N THR A 23 5.14 -4.69 -13.06
CA THR A 23 5.44 -4.76 -14.50
C THR A 23 6.81 -4.13 -14.78
N PRO A 24 7.93 -4.81 -14.45
CA PRO A 24 9.26 -4.21 -14.56
C PRO A 24 9.60 -3.85 -16.00
N ILE A 25 10.17 -2.64 -16.21
CA ILE A 25 10.53 -2.14 -17.56
C ILE A 25 11.41 -3.12 -18.33
N LYS A 26 12.38 -3.76 -17.67
CA LYS A 26 13.29 -4.74 -18.28
C LYS A 26 12.59 -6.01 -18.77
N VAL A 27 11.46 -6.36 -18.15
CA VAL A 27 10.71 -7.60 -18.41
C VAL A 27 9.57 -7.35 -19.38
N GLN A 28 9.00 -6.13 -19.40
CA GLN A 28 7.89 -5.72 -20.28
C GLN A 28 6.62 -6.58 -20.16
N THR A 29 6.50 -7.34 -19.07
CA THR A 29 5.32 -8.13 -18.72
C THR A 29 5.18 -8.22 -17.21
N HIS A 30 4.03 -8.70 -16.75
CA HIS A 30 3.74 -8.83 -15.34
C HIS A 30 4.63 -9.89 -14.70
N THR A 31 5.01 -9.67 -13.45
CA THR A 31 5.80 -10.63 -12.65
C THR A 31 5.05 -11.00 -11.38
N ARG A 32 5.56 -12.01 -10.65
CA ARG A 32 4.98 -12.46 -9.36
C ARG A 32 5.70 -11.87 -8.15
N GLU A 33 6.56 -10.87 -8.35
CA GLU A 33 7.22 -10.19 -7.24
C GLU A 33 6.18 -9.45 -6.38
N PRO A 34 6.45 -9.28 -5.07
CA PRO A 34 5.55 -8.55 -4.18
C PRO A 34 5.49 -7.07 -4.55
N VAL A 35 4.36 -6.44 -4.26
CA VAL A 35 4.14 -5.00 -4.44
C VAL A 35 4.12 -4.27 -3.10
N PRO A 36 4.58 -3.01 -3.02
CA PRO A 36 4.42 -2.21 -1.82
C PRO A 36 2.96 -1.82 -1.64
N PHE A 37 2.51 -1.73 -0.38
CA PHE A 37 1.19 -1.19 -0.05
C PHE A 37 1.29 -0.19 1.11
N MET A 38 0.31 0.71 1.20
CA MET A 38 0.13 1.62 2.32
C MET A 38 -1.32 1.58 2.79
N LEU A 39 -1.49 1.41 4.10
CA LEU A 39 -2.74 1.63 4.81
C LEU A 39 -2.60 2.90 5.64
N TRP A 40 -3.55 3.83 5.49
CA TRP A 40 -3.54 5.09 6.20
C TRP A 40 -4.96 5.46 6.67
N GLY A 41 -5.04 6.19 7.78
CA GLY A 41 -6.28 6.66 8.39
C GLY A 41 -6.47 6.13 9.81
N SER A 42 -7.65 6.38 10.37
CA SER A 42 -8.01 5.93 11.72
C SER A 42 -7.82 4.42 11.89
N GLY A 43 -7.34 4.00 13.07
CA GLY A 43 -7.09 2.59 13.41
C GLY A 43 -5.74 2.02 12.95
N PHE A 44 -4.93 2.75 12.19
CA PHE A 44 -3.59 2.31 11.77
C PHE A 44 -2.47 3.03 12.53
N MET A 45 -1.49 2.26 12.99
CA MET A 45 -0.26 2.80 13.58
C MET A 45 0.85 2.86 12.53
N ALA A 46 1.61 3.96 12.53
CA ALA A 46 2.77 4.10 11.66
C ALA A 46 3.85 3.08 12.05
N ASN A 47 4.41 2.39 11.05
CA ASN A 47 5.47 1.38 11.25
C ASN A 47 6.90 1.94 11.11
N GLY A 48 7.04 3.26 10.99
CA GLY A 48 8.33 3.95 10.88
C GLY A 48 8.88 4.14 9.46
N ALA A 49 8.30 3.49 8.45
CA ALA A 49 8.71 3.66 7.05
C ALA A 49 8.57 5.13 6.60
N LYS A 50 9.54 5.63 5.83
CA LYS A 50 9.58 7.05 5.41
C LYS A 50 9.24 7.28 3.95
N ARG A 51 9.27 6.23 3.12
CA ARG A 51 9.04 6.33 1.67
C ARG A 51 8.19 5.16 1.17
N PHE A 52 7.36 5.43 0.16
CA PHE A 52 6.60 4.39 -0.54
C PHE A 52 7.43 3.86 -1.72
N THR A 53 8.25 2.85 -1.47
CA THR A 53 9.12 2.18 -2.46
C THR A 53 9.22 0.69 -2.13
N GLU A 54 9.56 -0.12 -3.13
CA GLU A 54 9.73 -1.57 -2.99
C GLU A 54 10.80 -1.92 -1.93
N ALA A 55 11.92 -1.19 -1.93
CA ALA A 55 13.02 -1.41 -0.99
C ALA A 55 12.63 -1.08 0.46
N GLU A 56 11.96 0.06 0.69
CA GLU A 56 11.49 0.45 2.02
C GLU A 56 10.39 -0.50 2.51
N ALA A 57 9.44 -0.89 1.66
CA ALA A 57 8.39 -1.84 2.05
C ALA A 57 9.00 -3.18 2.49
N LYS A 58 9.98 -3.69 1.74
CA LYS A 58 10.70 -4.92 2.09
C LYS A 58 11.41 -4.84 3.44
N SER A 59 12.00 -3.69 3.79
CA SER A 59 12.70 -3.53 5.07
C SER A 59 11.77 -3.50 6.29
N THR A 60 10.47 -3.22 6.10
CA THR A 60 9.48 -3.26 7.20
C THR A 60 9.19 -4.68 7.71
N GLY A 61 9.47 -5.71 6.90
CA GLY A 61 9.11 -7.10 7.21
C GLY A 61 7.60 -7.41 7.21
N VAL A 62 6.74 -6.42 6.93
CA VAL A 62 5.29 -6.62 6.84
C VAL A 62 4.96 -7.23 5.48
N PHE A 63 4.46 -8.47 5.49
CA PHE A 63 4.09 -9.19 4.28
C PHE A 63 2.71 -9.83 4.42
N ILE A 64 1.89 -9.73 3.37
CA ILE A 64 0.59 -10.39 3.27
C ILE A 64 0.71 -11.40 2.13
N GLU A 65 0.83 -12.68 2.49
CA GLU A 65 0.98 -13.77 1.51
C GLU A 65 -0.24 -13.87 0.58
N GLN A 66 -1.44 -13.83 1.15
CA GLN A 66 -2.70 -13.90 0.42
C GLN A 66 -3.26 -12.49 0.24
N GLY A 67 -2.91 -11.85 -0.88
CA GLY A 67 -3.16 -10.42 -1.15
C GLY A 67 -4.61 -9.98 -0.99
N TYR A 68 -5.59 -10.85 -1.28
CA TYR A 68 -7.02 -10.54 -1.12
C TYR A 68 -7.42 -10.20 0.33
N ASN A 69 -6.62 -10.61 1.32
CA ASN A 69 -6.85 -10.29 2.73
C ASN A 69 -6.59 -8.81 3.07
N ILE A 70 -5.99 -8.03 2.16
CA ILE A 70 -5.67 -6.62 2.42
C ILE A 70 -6.92 -5.74 2.57
N ILE A 71 -8.01 -6.05 1.87
CA ILE A 71 -9.27 -5.32 2.01
C ILE A 71 -9.84 -5.50 3.42
N ALA A 72 -9.74 -6.71 3.99
CA ALA A 72 -10.16 -6.96 5.36
C ALA A 72 -9.34 -6.14 6.39
N LYS A 73 -8.11 -5.72 6.06
CA LYS A 73 -7.33 -4.80 6.90
C LYS A 73 -7.83 -3.36 6.77
N LEU A 74 -8.28 -2.95 5.59
CA LEU A 74 -8.78 -1.59 5.34
C LEU A 74 -10.12 -1.29 6.04
N ILE A 75 -11.03 -2.25 6.08
CA ILE A 75 -12.41 -2.04 6.55
C ILE A 75 -12.61 -2.29 8.06
N ARG A 76 -11.60 -2.85 8.74
CA ARG A 76 -11.66 -3.22 10.17
C ARG A 76 -11.16 -2.13 11.09
#